data_AF-A0A6V7HYF0-F1
#
_entry.id   AF-A0A6V7HYF0-F1
#
_cell.length_a   1.000
_cell.length_b   1.000
_cell.length_c   1.000
_cell.angle_alpha   90.00
_cell.angle_beta   90.00
_cell.angle_gamma   90.00
#
_symmetry.space_group_name_H-M   'P 1'
#
loop_
_entity.id
_entity.type
_entity.pdbx_description
1 polymer ?
#
loop_
_entity_poly.entity_id
_entity_poly.type
_entity_poly.pdbx_seq_one_letter_code
_entity_poly.pdbx_strand_id
1 'polypeptide(L)'
;DCIHELLGHMPLLADPSFAQFSQEIGLASLGASDAEIEKLSTIYWFTVEFGLCKEGKEVKAYGAGLLSAYGELLHSLSDKCEHRPFDPSVTAVQPYQDQDYQPIYYVAESFEDAKEKFRRWVSTMSRPFEVRYNPHTERVEVLDTVERLEGLISQLNLEMTHLTTAINKIKAQRV
;
A
#
# COMPACT_ATOMS: atom_id res chain seq x y z
N ASP A 1 -19.79 -3.79 7.46
CA ASP A 1 -20.94 -4.51 6.82
C ASP A 1 -20.86 -4.26 5.32
N CYS A 2 -21.86 -4.68 4.52
CA CYS A 2 -21.81 -4.46 3.07
C CYS A 2 -21.71 -2.96 2.71
N ILE A 3 -22.34 -2.06 3.48
CA ILE A 3 -22.24 -0.62 3.24
C ILE A 3 -20.79 -0.14 3.39
N HIS A 4 -20.10 -0.58 4.45
CA HIS A 4 -18.68 -0.31 4.65
C HIS A 4 -17.81 -0.78 3.47
N GLU A 5 -18.02 -2.00 2.97
CA GLU A 5 -17.25 -2.50 1.83
C GLU A 5 -17.49 -1.69 0.54
N LEU A 6 -18.78 -1.44 0.23
CA LEU A 6 -19.19 -0.81 -1.02
C LEU A 6 -18.83 0.68 -1.08
N LEU A 7 -18.98 1.40 0.04
CA LEU A 7 -18.75 2.85 0.10
C LEU A 7 -17.34 3.21 0.57
N GLY A 8 -16.74 2.39 1.45
CA GLY A 8 -15.43 2.63 2.01
C GLY A 8 -14.31 2.09 1.13
N HIS A 9 -14.26 0.77 0.94
CA HIS A 9 -13.13 0.11 0.26
C HIS A 9 -13.19 0.19 -1.26
N MET A 10 -14.32 -0.17 -1.86
CA MET A 10 -14.42 -0.35 -3.32
C MET A 10 -13.98 0.86 -4.14
N PRO A 11 -14.33 2.12 -3.79
CA PRO A 11 -13.92 3.27 -4.59
C PRO A 11 -12.40 3.42 -4.68
N LEU A 12 -11.68 3.15 -3.59
CA LEU A 12 -10.23 3.30 -3.53
C LEU A 12 -9.51 2.16 -4.24
N LEU A 13 -10.07 0.94 -4.23
CA LEU A 13 -9.53 -0.19 -5.00
C LEU A 13 -9.64 0.00 -6.52
N ALA A 14 -10.42 0.98 -6.99
CA ALA A 14 -10.42 1.37 -8.40
C ALA A 14 -9.23 2.26 -8.79
N ASP A 15 -8.51 2.83 -7.82
CA ASP A 15 -7.25 3.54 -8.05
C ASP A 15 -6.08 2.54 -8.13
N PRO A 16 -5.31 2.51 -9.25
CA PRO A 16 -4.22 1.56 -9.41
C PRO A 16 -3.11 1.68 -8.37
N SER A 17 -2.81 2.91 -7.92
CA SER A 17 -1.74 3.15 -6.94
C SER A 17 -2.15 2.65 -5.56
N PHE A 18 -3.40 2.87 -5.17
CA PHE A 18 -3.95 2.34 -3.92
C PHE A 18 -4.10 0.81 -3.97
N ALA A 19 -4.63 0.25 -5.06
CA ALA A 19 -4.76 -1.20 -5.22
C ALA A 19 -3.39 -1.90 -5.10
N GLN A 20 -2.34 -1.30 -5.68
CA GLN A 20 -0.97 -1.80 -5.52
C GLN A 20 -0.50 -1.72 -4.06
N PHE A 21 -0.77 -0.63 -3.35
CA PHE A 21 -0.44 -0.50 -1.93
C PHE A 21 -1.13 -1.58 -1.08
N SER A 22 -2.43 -1.80 -1.27
CA SER A 22 -3.18 -2.87 -0.59
C SER A 22 -2.59 -4.26 -0.90
N GLN A 23 -2.20 -4.51 -2.16
CA GLN A 23 -1.54 -5.75 -2.54
C GLN A 23 -0.18 -5.92 -1.85
N GLU A 24 0.61 -4.86 -1.71
CA GLU A 24 1.93 -4.92 -1.06
C GLU A 24 1.84 -5.30 0.41
N ILE A 25 0.83 -4.81 1.14
CA ILE A 25 0.56 -5.24 2.52
C ILE A 25 0.30 -6.75 2.55
N GLY A 26 -0.57 -7.24 1.65
CA GLY A 26 -0.87 -8.67 1.53
C GLY A 26 0.37 -9.51 1.20
N LEU A 27 1.18 -9.10 0.23
CA LEU A 27 2.42 -9.82 -0.14
C LEU A 27 3.44 -9.83 0.99
N ALA A 28 3.60 -8.72 1.71
CA ALA A 28 4.52 -8.62 2.85
C ALA A 28 4.13 -9.56 4.01
N SER A 29 2.84 -9.90 4.13
CA SER A 29 2.35 -10.83 5.16
C SER A 29 2.75 -12.29 4.91
N LEU A 30 3.09 -12.66 3.67
CA LEU A 30 3.32 -14.06 3.32
C LEU A 30 4.65 -14.56 3.90
N GLY A 31 4.55 -15.52 4.82
CA GLY A 31 5.70 -16.07 5.54
C GLY A 31 6.24 -15.18 6.65
N ALA A 32 5.52 -14.12 7.03
CA ALA A 32 5.84 -13.29 8.19
C ALA A 32 5.48 -14.02 9.50
N SER A 33 6.15 -13.66 10.59
CA SER A 33 5.79 -14.14 11.94
C SER A 33 4.54 -13.44 12.47
N ASP A 34 3.87 -14.02 13.46
CA ASP A 34 2.67 -13.41 14.07
C ASP A 34 2.91 -11.98 14.56
N ALA A 35 4.10 -11.70 15.13
CA ALA A 35 4.48 -10.36 15.58
C ALA A 35 4.63 -9.36 14.41
N GLU A 36 5.07 -9.81 13.24
CA GLU A 36 5.13 -8.98 12.04
C GLU A 36 3.75 -8.85 11.38
N ILE A 37 2.89 -9.87 11.46
CA ILE A 37 1.49 -9.78 11.03
C ILE A 37 0.72 -8.74 11.85
N GLU A 38 0.95 -8.67 13.17
CA GLU A 38 0.33 -7.67 14.04
C GLU A 38 0.73 -6.24 13.62
N LYS A 39 2.02 -6.04 13.32
CA LYS A 39 2.54 -4.77 12.78
C LYS A 39 1.91 -4.41 11.43
N LEU A 40 1.84 -5.36 10.51
CA LEU A 40 1.20 -5.17 9.20
C LEU A 40 -0.30 -4.86 9.33
N SER A 41 -0.99 -5.53 10.26
CA SER A 41 -2.41 -5.26 10.57
C SER A 41 -2.59 -3.86 11.13
N THR A 42 -1.67 -3.39 11.96
CA THR A 42 -1.67 -2.03 12.50
C THR A 42 -1.41 -0.99 11.41
N ILE A 43 -0.49 -1.28 10.46
CA ILE A 43 -0.33 -0.45 9.26
C ILE A 43 -1.62 -0.40 8.46
N TYR A 44 -2.25 -1.55 8.20
CA TYR A 44 -3.52 -1.63 7.48
C TYR A 44 -4.60 -0.78 8.17
N TRP A 45 -4.72 -0.87 9.49
CA TRP A 45 -5.63 -0.05 10.29
C TRP A 45 -5.40 1.46 10.09
N PHE A 46 -4.18 1.94 10.28
CA PHE A 46 -3.88 3.37 10.17
C PHE A 46 -3.70 3.88 8.74
N THR A 47 -3.91 3.03 7.74
CA THR A 47 -3.86 3.41 6.32
C THR A 47 -5.16 3.05 5.62
N VAL A 48 -5.38 1.79 5.28
CA VAL A 48 -6.54 1.33 4.51
C VAL A 48 -7.86 1.58 5.25
N GLU A 49 -7.89 1.49 6.59
CA GLU A 49 -9.11 1.73 7.37
C GLU A 49 -9.28 3.20 7.81
N PHE A 50 -8.24 3.81 8.38
CA PHE A 50 -8.31 5.14 9.00
C PHE A 50 -7.24 6.11 8.48
N GLY A 51 -6.76 5.91 7.25
CA GLY A 51 -5.74 6.76 6.66
C GLY A 51 -6.27 8.09 6.14
N LEU A 52 -5.41 9.11 6.24
CA LEU A 52 -5.59 10.42 5.65
C LEU A 52 -4.47 10.69 4.63
N CYS A 53 -4.72 11.51 3.63
CA CYS A 53 -3.71 11.93 2.66
C CYS A 53 -3.71 13.45 2.46
N LYS A 54 -2.62 13.97 1.90
CA LYS A 54 -2.59 15.37 1.43
C LYS A 54 -3.00 15.46 -0.03
N GLU A 55 -3.89 16.40 -0.31
CA GLU A 55 -4.21 16.85 -1.66
C GLU A 55 -3.94 18.36 -1.76
N GLY A 56 -2.81 18.72 -2.36
CA GLY A 56 -2.34 20.10 -2.37
C GLY A 56 -2.00 20.59 -0.95
N LYS A 57 -2.80 21.51 -0.42
CA LYS A 57 -2.64 22.05 0.95
C LYS A 57 -3.63 21.47 1.95
N GLU A 58 -4.58 20.66 1.49
CA GLU A 58 -5.64 20.13 2.33
C GLU A 58 -5.35 18.68 2.73
N VAL A 59 -5.85 18.29 3.91
CA VAL A 59 -5.87 16.91 4.36
C VAL A 59 -7.25 16.32 4.00
N LYS A 60 -7.25 15.14 3.40
CA LYS A 60 -8.44 14.40 2.97
C LYS A 60 -8.44 13.00 3.58
N ALA A 61 -9.63 12.44 3.77
CA ALA A 61 -9.78 11.06 4.19
C ALA A 61 -9.77 10.11 2.99
N TYR A 62 -9.10 8.98 3.14
CA TYR A 62 -9.19 7.87 2.18
C TYR A 62 -9.47 6.53 2.84
N GLY A 63 -9.29 6.41 4.16
CA GLY A 63 -9.54 5.18 4.90
C GLY A 63 -11.02 4.75 4.83
N ALA A 64 -11.26 3.46 4.61
CA ALA A 64 -12.60 2.91 4.43
C ALA A 64 -13.50 3.08 5.66
N GLY A 65 -12.94 2.93 6.87
CA GLY A 65 -13.62 3.22 8.14
C GLY A 65 -14.10 4.67 8.22
N LEU A 66 -13.29 5.62 7.72
CA LEU A 66 -13.69 7.03 7.65
C LEU A 66 -14.78 7.25 6.61
N LEU A 67 -14.58 6.77 5.39
CA LEU A 67 -15.48 7.01 4.26
C LEU A 67 -16.87 6.41 4.45
N SER A 68 -17.00 5.40 5.32
CA SER A 68 -18.26 4.72 5.63
C SER A 68 -18.90 5.15 6.95
N ALA A 69 -18.22 5.96 7.78
CA ALA A 69 -18.71 6.40 9.08
C ALA A 69 -18.82 7.94 9.15
N TYR A 70 -20.05 8.46 9.01
CA TYR A 70 -20.31 9.90 8.99
C TYR A 70 -19.67 10.68 10.15
N GLY A 71 -19.82 10.18 11.38
CA GLY A 71 -19.30 10.85 12.58
C GLY A 71 -17.78 10.85 12.63
N GLU A 72 -17.16 9.72 12.27
CA GLU A 72 -15.71 9.58 12.33
C GLU A 72 -15.02 10.34 11.20
N LEU A 73 -15.64 10.42 10.02
CA LEU A 73 -15.17 11.28 8.92
C LEU A 73 -15.07 12.76 9.31
N LEU A 74 -16.10 13.27 10.01
CA LEU A 74 -16.08 14.65 10.50
C LEU A 74 -15.04 14.84 11.61
N HIS A 75 -14.91 13.85 12.50
CA HIS A 75 -13.94 13.88 13.59
C HIS A 75 -12.51 13.86 13.07
N SER A 76 -12.18 12.99 12.10
CA SER A 76 -10.83 12.82 11.56
C SER A 76 -10.29 14.05 10.82
N LEU A 77 -11.16 14.97 10.40
CA LEU A 77 -10.79 16.22 9.73
C LEU A 77 -10.94 17.45 10.65
N SER A 78 -11.19 17.23 11.94
CA SER A 78 -11.35 18.30 12.92
C SER A 78 -10.08 18.53 13.74
N ASP A 79 -10.07 19.60 14.53
CA ASP A 79 -8.98 19.90 15.48
C ASP A 79 -9.05 19.08 16.79
N LYS A 80 -9.94 18.08 16.88
CA LYS A 80 -10.15 17.26 18.08
C LYS A 80 -9.30 15.98 18.12
N CYS A 81 -8.62 15.67 17.02
CA CYS A 81 -7.72 14.53 16.89
C CYS A 81 -6.31 15.00 16.53
N GLU A 82 -5.33 14.12 16.72
CA GLU A 82 -3.95 14.38 16.34
C GLU A 82 -3.67 13.83 14.93
N HIS A 83 -3.10 14.67 14.05
CA HIS A 83 -2.59 14.25 12.75
C HIS A 83 -1.07 14.06 12.81
N ARG A 84 -0.60 12.88 12.45
CA ARG A 84 0.84 12.56 12.37
C ARG A 84 1.25 12.21 10.95
N PRO A 85 2.49 12.48 10.51
CA PRO A 85 2.96 12.03 9.21
C PRO A 85 3.05 10.50 9.20
N PHE A 86 2.62 9.87 8.09
CA PHE A 86 2.76 8.42 7.92
C PHE A 86 4.25 8.02 7.85
N ASP A 87 4.65 7.20 8.82
CA ASP A 87 5.93 6.52 8.90
C ASP A 87 5.65 5.07 9.34
N PRO A 88 5.91 4.06 8.50
CA PRO A 88 5.60 2.68 8.84
C PRO A 88 6.27 2.18 10.13
N SER A 89 7.47 2.64 10.45
CA SER A 89 8.19 2.18 11.65
C SER A 89 7.53 2.64 12.95
N VAL A 90 6.92 3.82 12.94
CA VAL A 90 6.18 4.40 14.08
C VAL A 90 4.74 3.91 14.07
N THR A 91 4.11 3.87 12.89
CA THR A 91 2.70 3.53 12.72
C THR A 91 2.43 2.06 13.08
N ALA A 92 3.33 1.15 12.71
CA ALA A 92 3.18 -0.29 12.95
C ALA A 92 3.09 -0.71 14.43
N VAL A 93 3.47 0.18 15.35
CA VAL A 93 3.46 -0.08 16.80
C VAL A 93 2.50 0.84 17.55
N GLN A 94 1.70 1.63 16.83
CA GLN A 94 0.71 2.53 17.42
C GLN A 94 -0.46 1.70 17.99
N PRO A 95 -0.75 1.77 19.31
CA PRO A 95 -1.93 1.14 19.86
C PRO A 95 -3.21 1.78 19.33
N TYR A 96 -4.25 0.96 19.14
CA TYR A 96 -5.58 1.40 18.73
C TYR A 96 -6.68 0.58 19.41
N GLN A 97 -7.92 1.04 19.26
CA GLN A 97 -9.13 0.37 19.71
C GLN A 97 -10.26 0.65 18.72
N ASP A 98 -11.35 -0.10 18.80
CA ASP A 98 -12.45 -0.14 17.81
C ASP A 98 -13.82 0.30 18.35
N GLN A 99 -13.89 0.78 19.60
CA GLN A 99 -15.13 1.23 20.26
C GLN A 99 -15.43 2.71 20.07
N ASP A 100 -14.42 3.57 20.27
CA ASP A 100 -14.50 5.02 20.13
C ASP A 100 -13.77 5.52 18.87
N TYR A 101 -13.96 6.79 18.52
CA TYR A 101 -13.22 7.40 17.39
C TYR A 101 -11.72 7.42 17.63
N GLN A 102 -10.93 7.28 16.56
CA GLN A 102 -9.48 7.28 16.71
C GLN A 102 -8.99 8.66 17.22
N PRO A 103 -8.11 8.68 18.23
CA PRO A 103 -7.51 9.92 18.73
C PRO A 103 -6.36 10.41 17.83
N ILE A 104 -5.77 9.52 17.03
CA ILE A 104 -4.61 9.76 16.18
C ILE A 104 -4.91 9.23 14.78
N TYR A 105 -4.59 10.01 13.76
CA TYR A 105 -4.66 9.62 12.35
C TYR A 105 -3.32 9.88 11.66
N TYR A 106 -2.93 8.99 10.75
CA TYR A 106 -1.70 9.15 9.97
C TYR A 106 -2.00 9.73 8.58
N VAL A 107 -1.20 10.74 8.21
CA VAL A 107 -1.34 11.49 6.97
C VAL A 107 -0.22 11.09 6.00
N ALA A 108 -0.58 10.48 4.89
CA ALA A 108 0.31 10.22 3.77
C ALA A 108 0.51 11.50 2.92
N GLU A 109 1.74 11.77 2.48
CA GLU A 109 1.99 12.88 1.53
C GLU A 109 1.40 12.57 0.15
N SER A 110 1.47 11.31 -0.27
CA SER A 110 0.81 10.74 -1.45
C SER A 110 0.80 9.21 -1.34
N PHE A 111 0.00 8.52 -2.15
CA PHE A 111 0.03 7.06 -2.19
C PHE A 111 1.38 6.51 -2.68
N GLU A 112 2.08 7.21 -3.57
CA GLU A 112 3.43 6.81 -4.00
C GLU A 112 4.45 6.92 -2.87
N ASP A 113 4.43 8.02 -2.11
CA ASP A 113 5.28 8.19 -0.92
C ASP A 113 4.99 7.12 0.15
N ALA A 114 3.71 6.84 0.40
CA ALA A 114 3.30 5.79 1.34
C ALA A 114 3.81 4.40 0.90
N LYS A 115 3.66 4.05 -0.39
CA LYS A 115 4.21 2.81 -0.95
C LYS A 115 5.73 2.74 -0.81
N GLU A 116 6.45 3.79 -1.15
CA GLU A 116 7.92 3.77 -1.07
C GLU A 116 8.40 3.58 0.38
N LYS A 117 7.81 4.32 1.33
CA LYS A 117 8.09 4.15 2.76
C LYS A 117 7.79 2.75 3.23
N PHE A 118 6.63 2.22 2.83
CA PHE A 118 6.21 0.86 3.18
C PHE A 118 7.19 -0.19 2.66
N ARG A 119 7.56 -0.15 1.36
CA ARG A 119 8.55 -1.07 0.77
C ARG A 119 9.89 -1.02 1.50
N ARG A 120 10.37 0.19 1.83
CA ARG A 120 11.61 0.35 2.59
C ARG A 120 11.52 -0.29 3.97
N TRP A 121 10.40 -0.10 4.67
CA TRP A 121 10.18 -0.72 5.97
C TRP A 121 10.08 -2.25 5.88
N VAL A 122 9.33 -2.78 4.91
CA VAL A 122 9.21 -4.23 4.68
C VAL A 122 10.57 -4.88 4.40
N SER A 123 11.48 -4.19 3.70
CA SER A 123 12.84 -4.70 3.46
C SER A 123 13.67 -4.89 4.74
N THR A 124 13.26 -4.30 5.86
CA THR A 124 13.88 -4.48 7.18
C THR A 124 13.27 -5.60 8.01
N MET A 125 12.11 -6.13 7.59
CA MET A 125 11.46 -7.26 8.25
C MET A 125 12.25 -8.54 8.03
N SER A 126 12.27 -9.42 9.04
CA SER A 126 12.88 -10.73 8.90
C SER A 126 11.94 -11.66 8.12
N ARG A 127 12.19 -11.82 6.83
CA ARG A 127 11.50 -12.82 5.98
C ARG A 127 12.49 -13.80 5.37
N PRO A 128 12.19 -15.11 5.37
CA PRO A 128 13.11 -16.13 4.87
C PRO A 128 13.23 -16.15 3.33
N PHE A 129 12.30 -15.50 2.61
CA PHE A 129 12.27 -15.44 1.15
C PHE A 129 11.51 -14.22 0.66
N GLU A 130 11.79 -13.82 -0.58
CA GLU A 130 10.98 -12.83 -1.29
C GLU A 130 9.87 -13.49 -2.11
N VAL A 131 8.80 -12.73 -2.37
CA VAL A 131 7.66 -13.19 -3.14
C VAL A 131 7.30 -12.20 -4.23
N ARG A 132 6.75 -12.71 -5.33
CA ARG A 132 6.23 -11.92 -6.43
C ARG A 132 4.83 -12.40 -6.80
N TYR A 133 3.92 -11.48 -7.08
CA TYR A 133 2.65 -11.82 -7.71
C TYR A 133 2.81 -11.91 -9.23
N ASN A 134 2.39 -13.01 -9.83
CA ASN A 134 2.31 -13.18 -11.28
C ASN A 134 0.86 -12.94 -11.74
N PRO A 135 0.56 -11.81 -12.41
CA PRO A 135 -0.79 -11.47 -12.82
C PRO A 135 -1.34 -12.34 -13.95
N HIS A 136 -0.49 -13.07 -14.69
CA HIS A 136 -0.94 -13.93 -15.80
C HIS A 136 -1.45 -15.29 -15.31
N THR A 137 -0.93 -15.76 -14.17
CA THR A 137 -1.30 -17.04 -13.58
C THR A 137 -2.10 -16.88 -12.30
N GLU A 138 -2.23 -15.65 -11.80
CA GLU A 138 -2.85 -15.28 -10.54
C GLU A 138 -2.22 -16.03 -9.34
N ARG A 139 -0.91 -16.24 -9.38
CA ARG A 139 -0.16 -16.98 -8.35
C ARG A 139 0.90 -16.11 -7.68
N VAL A 140 1.19 -16.46 -6.43
CA VAL A 140 2.38 -15.99 -5.73
C VAL A 140 3.54 -16.92 -6.03
N GLU A 141 4.63 -16.37 -6.54
CA GLU A 141 5.89 -17.03 -6.84
C GLU A 141 6.88 -16.73 -5.71
N VAL A 142 7.46 -17.78 -5.12
CA VAL A 142 8.55 -17.64 -4.14
C VAL A 142 9.87 -17.51 -4.89
N LEU A 143 10.64 -16.50 -4.53
CA LEU A 143 11.95 -16.18 -5.10
C LEU A 143 13.06 -16.81 -4.24
N ASP A 144 13.13 -18.15 -4.26
CA ASP A 144 13.97 -18.98 -3.39
C ASP A 144 15.14 -19.67 -4.10
N THR A 145 15.21 -19.61 -5.44
CA THR A 145 16.30 -20.22 -6.22
C THR A 145 16.93 -19.26 -7.23
N VAL A 146 18.22 -19.43 -7.48
CA VAL A 146 18.98 -18.65 -8.47
C VAL A 146 18.40 -18.82 -9.87
N GLU A 147 18.04 -20.04 -10.27
CA GLU A 147 17.46 -20.34 -11.58
C GLU A 147 16.14 -19.57 -11.82
N ARG A 148 15.25 -19.52 -10.81
CA ARG A 148 14.01 -18.74 -10.89
C ARG A 148 14.30 -17.24 -11.05
N LEU A 149 15.25 -16.72 -10.26
CA LEU A 149 15.66 -15.31 -10.33
C LEU A 149 16.27 -14.96 -11.70
N GLU A 150 17.15 -15.80 -12.24
CA GLU A 150 17.75 -15.62 -13.57
C GLU A 150 16.70 -15.65 -14.69
N GLY A 151 15.71 -16.55 -14.59
CA GLY A 151 14.58 -16.60 -15.52
C GLY A 151 13.76 -15.31 -15.50
N LEU A 152 13.48 -14.76 -14.32
CA LEU A 152 12.75 -13.50 -14.16
C LEU A 152 13.55 -12.29 -14.66
N ILE A 153 14.85 -12.22 -14.36
CA ILE A 153 15.74 -11.17 -14.87
C ILE A 153 15.77 -11.21 -16.41
N SER A 154 15.83 -12.41 -17.00
CA SER A 154 15.79 -12.58 -18.45
C SER A 154 14.48 -12.08 -19.06
N GLN A 155 13.34 -12.35 -18.41
CA GLN A 155 12.03 -11.84 -18.83
C GLN A 155 11.97 -10.30 -18.76
N LEU A 156 12.42 -9.69 -17.65
CA LEU A 156 12.45 -8.24 -17.51
C LEU A 156 13.36 -7.56 -18.53
N ASN A 157 14.50 -8.18 -18.85
CA ASN A 157 15.40 -7.69 -19.91
C ASN A 157 14.75 -7.72 -21.30
N LEU A 158 13.92 -8.73 -21.58
CA LEU A 158 13.17 -8.79 -22.83
C LEU A 158 12.12 -7.66 -22.90
N GLU A 159 11.39 -7.43 -21.82
CA GLU A 159 10.42 -6.32 -21.73
C GLU A 159 11.12 -4.96 -21.92
N MET A 160 12.25 -4.74 -21.25
CA MET A 160 13.09 -3.53 -21.44
C MET A 160 13.58 -3.37 -22.89
N THR A 161 13.91 -4.46 -23.56
CA THR A 161 14.33 -4.46 -24.97
C THR A 161 13.18 -4.03 -25.89
N HIS A 162 11.97 -4.54 -25.65
CA HIS A 162 10.77 -4.14 -26.40
C HIS A 162 10.45 -2.66 -26.20
N LEU A 163 10.50 -2.15 -24.97
CA LEU A 163 10.29 -0.74 -24.66
C LEU A 163 11.34 0.15 -25.34
N THR A 164 12.61 -0.23 -25.27
CA THR A 164 13.71 0.49 -25.93
C THR A 164 13.50 0.55 -27.45
N THR A 165 13.09 -0.57 -28.04
CA THR A 165 12.78 -0.65 -29.47
C THR A 165 11.61 0.28 -29.84
N ALA A 166 10.54 0.30 -29.04
CA ALA A 166 9.40 1.18 -29.26
C ALA A 166 9.80 2.66 -29.18
N ILE A 167 10.60 3.05 -28.18
CA ILE A 167 11.13 4.41 -28.04
C ILE A 167 11.93 4.82 -29.28
N ASN A 168 12.81 3.94 -29.77
CA ASN A 168 13.63 4.23 -30.94
C ASN A 168 12.78 4.41 -32.21
N LYS A 169 11.75 3.58 -32.41
CA LYS A 169 10.80 3.75 -33.53
C LYS A 169 10.05 5.08 -33.46
N ILE A 170 9.56 5.47 -32.28
CA ILE A 170 8.86 6.75 -32.09
C ILE A 170 9.80 7.94 -32.34
N LYS A 171 11.06 7.87 -31.90
CA LYS A 171 12.07 8.89 -32.18
C LYS A 171 12.35 9.03 -33.67
N ALA A 172 12.47 7.92 -34.39
CA ALA A 172 12.73 7.92 -35.83
C ALA A 172 11.55 8.49 -36.66
N GLN A 173 10.32 8.40 -36.16
CA GLN A 173 9.12 8.98 -36.81
C GLN A 173 8.97 10.50 -36.58
N ARG A 174 9.70 11.07 -35.62
CA ARG A 174 9.70 12.51 -35.30
C ARG A 174 10.78 13.30 -36.06
N VAL A 175 11.61 12.61 -36.85
CA VAL A 175 12.61 13.16 -37.77
C VAL A 175 12.04 13.11 -39.18
#